data_AF-A0A937VAJ8-F1
#
_entry.id   AF-A0A937VAJ8-F1
#
_cell.length_a   1.000
_cell.length_b   1.000
_cell.length_c   1.000
_cell.angle_alpha   90.00
_cell.angle_beta   90.00
_cell.angle_gamma   90.00
#
_symmetry.space_group_name_H-M   'P 1'
#
loop_
_entity.id
_entity.type
_entity.pdbx_description
1 polymer ?
#
loop_
_entity_poly.entity_id
_entity_poly.type
_entity_poly.pdbx_seq_one_letter_code
_entity_poly.pdbx_strand_id
1 'polypeptide(L)'
;MTEVLLFIEEYQTWIYLALVVAILVYLRVTWRWYRSRRATIFSLEREHATAHLTRAATLLGLALVLLVGTFAATTFLGPAV
;
A
#
# COMPACT_ATOMS: atom_id res chain seq x y z
N MET A 1 -15.24 -24.16 2.00
CA MET A 1 -14.95 -22.94 2.80
C MET A 1 -13.55 -22.97 3.42
N THR A 2 -12.72 -23.98 3.10
CA THR A 2 -11.42 -24.22 3.76
C THR A 2 -10.23 -23.87 2.87
N GLU A 3 -10.35 -24.00 1.54
CA GLU A 3 -9.20 -23.88 0.63
C GLU A 3 -8.62 -22.46 0.52
N VAL A 4 -9.48 -21.43 0.52
CA VAL A 4 -9.04 -20.03 0.42
C VAL A 4 -8.32 -19.58 1.69
N LEU A 5 -8.79 -20.02 2.87
CA LEU A 5 -8.13 -19.72 4.14
C LEU A 5 -6.80 -20.46 4.28
N LEU A 6 -6.74 -21.73 3.86
CA LEU A 6 -5.50 -22.52 3.84
C LEU A 6 -4.43 -21.88 2.96
N PHE A 7 -4.80 -21.37 1.78
CA PHE A 7 -3.87 -20.68 0.90
C PHE A 7 -3.35 -19.38 1.51
N ILE A 8 -4.22 -18.62 2.18
CA ILE A 8 -3.82 -17.38 2.85
C ILE A 8 -2.84 -17.68 3.99
N GLU A 9 -3.08 -18.75 4.77
CA GLU A 9 -2.21 -19.16 5.87
C GLU A 9 -0.83 -19.63 5.38
N GLU A 10 -0.78 -20.46 4.33
CA GLU A 10 0.48 -20.97 3.75
C GLU A 10 1.35 -19.85 3.17
N TYR A 11 0.74 -18.88 2.49
CA TYR A 11 1.46 -17.77 1.84
C TYR A 11 1.50 -16.48 2.67
N GLN A 12 0.99 -16.51 3.91
CA GLN A 12 0.84 -15.32 4.76
C GLN A 12 2.14 -14.52 4.86
N THR A 13 3.26 -15.20 5.11
CA THR A 13 4.58 -14.57 5.23
C THR A 13 5.02 -13.89 3.93
N TRP A 14 4.79 -14.53 2.78
CA TRP A 14 5.14 -13.98 1.46
C TRP A 14 4.24 -12.79 1.10
N ILE A 15 2.94 -12.88 1.40
CA ILE A 15 1.97 -11.79 1.20
C ILE A 15 2.39 -10.56 2.02
N TYR A 16 2.74 -10.75 3.30
CA TYR A 16 3.20 -9.64 4.13
C TYR A 16 4.53 -9.05 3.65
N LEU A 17 5.50 -9.89 3.25
CA LEU A 17 6.76 -9.41 2.67
C LEU A 17 6.53 -8.56 1.43
N ALA A 18 5.69 -9.03 0.50
CA ALA A 18 5.35 -8.30 -0.72
C ALA A 18 4.64 -6.98 -0.40
N LEU A 19 3.70 -6.97 0.55
CA LEU A 19 3.00 -5.76 0.98
C LEU A 19 3.92 -4.74 1.63
N VAL A 20 4.81 -5.16 2.53
CA VAL A 20 5.79 -4.28 3.17
C VAL A 20 6.70 -3.64 2.13
N VAL A 21 7.22 -4.43 1.18
CA VAL A 21 8.03 -3.91 0.07
C VAL A 21 7.24 -2.91 -0.77
N ALA A 22 6.01 -3.23 -1.15
CA ALA A 22 5.15 -2.34 -1.91
C ALA A 22 4.91 -1.01 -1.17
N ILE A 23 4.58 -1.07 0.13
CA ILE A 23 4.37 0.11 0.97
C ILE A 23 5.63 0.98 1.01
N LEU A 24 6.82 0.40 1.22
CA LEU A 24 8.08 1.15 1.25
C LEU A 24 8.36 1.85 -0.09
N VAL A 25 8.13 1.15 -1.21
CA VAL A 25 8.30 1.72 -2.55
C VAL A 25 7.34 2.88 -2.77
N TYR A 26 6.05 2.70 -2.51
CA TYR A 26 5.05 3.75 -2.73
C TYR A 26 5.20 4.91 -1.75
N LEU A 27 5.68 4.67 -0.53
CA LEU A 27 5.98 5.72 0.44
C LEU A 27 7.12 6.60 -0.07
N ARG A 28 8.20 5.99 -0.58
CA ARG A 28 9.32 6.70 -1.18
C ARG A 28 8.89 7.53 -2.39
N VAL A 29 8.05 6.97 -3.27
CA VAL A 29 7.53 7.67 -4.45
C VAL A 29 6.65 8.86 -4.04
N THR A 30 5.74 8.64 -3.10
CA THR A 30 4.84 9.68 -2.58
C THR A 30 5.64 10.83 -1.95
N TRP A 31 6.64 10.50 -1.14
CA TRP A 31 7.53 11.49 -0.53
C TRP A 31 8.28 12.33 -1.56
N ARG A 32 8.79 11.69 -2.63
CA ARG A 32 9.51 12.38 -3.71
C ARG A 32 8.61 13.40 -4.42
N TRP A 33 7.40 12.99 -4.80
CA TRP A 33 6.44 13.89 -5.44
C TRP A 33 5.93 14.98 -4.50
N TYR A 34 5.79 14.67 -3.21
CA TYR A 34 5.38 15.67 -2.20
C TYR A 34 6.40 16.78 -2.07
N ARG A 35 7.69 16.43 -2.04
CA ARG A 35 8.79 17.39 -2.03
C ARG A 35 8.84 18.20 -3.32
N SER A 36 8.64 17.55 -4.48
CA SER A 36 8.59 18.22 -5.78
C SER A 36 7.46 19.26 -5.83
N ARG A 37 6.26 18.90 -5.39
CA ARG A 37 5.09 19.81 -5.33
C ARG A 37 5.34 21.02 -4.43
N ARG A 38 6.06 20.85 -3.32
CA ARG A 38 6.42 21.95 -2.41
C ARG A 38 7.47 22.91 -2.97
N ALA A 39 8.33 22.43 -3.88
CA ALA A 39 9.43 23.21 -4.45
C ALA A 39 9.02 24.01 -5.70
N THR A 40 7.96 23.60 -6.41
CA THR A 40 7.50 24.25 -7.64
C THR A 40 6.75 25.56 -7.37
N ILE A 41 7.17 26.63 -8.04
CA ILE A 41 6.57 27.98 -7.97
C ILE A 41 5.48 28.15 -9.06
N PHE A 42 5.59 27.44 -10.18
CA PHE A 42 4.63 27.49 -11.29
C PHE A 42 3.45 26.55 -11.08
N SER A 43 2.22 27.00 -11.38
CA SER A 43 1.00 26.21 -11.16
C SER A 43 0.91 24.99 -12.10
N LEU A 44 1.41 25.10 -13.32
CA LEU A 44 1.45 24.01 -14.31
C LEU A 44 2.30 22.81 -13.86
N GLU A 45 3.48 23.07 -13.32
CA GLU A 45 4.34 22.02 -12.75
C GLU A 45 3.74 21.43 -11.47
N ARG A 46 3.07 22.28 -10.68
CA ARG A 46 2.35 21.87 -9.47
C ARG A 46 1.19 20.93 -9.79
N GLU A 47 0.46 21.15 -10.88
CA GLU A 47 -0.64 20.28 -11.34
C GLU A 47 -0.15 18.90 -11.76
N HIS A 48 0.92 18.84 -12.57
CA HIS A 48 1.56 17.58 -12.92
C HIS A 48 2.07 16.84 -11.67
N ALA A 49 2.76 17.54 -10.77
CA ALA A 49 3.24 16.95 -9.52
C ALA A 49 2.09 16.48 -8.62
N THR A 50 0.95 17.19 -8.59
CA THR A 50 -0.24 16.73 -7.87
C THR A 50 -0.82 15.46 -8.47
N ALA A 51 -1.00 15.37 -9.79
CA ALA A 51 -1.58 14.17 -10.41
C ALA A 51 -0.74 12.91 -10.08
N HIS A 52 0.60 13.03 -10.14
CA HIS A 52 1.49 11.95 -9.76
C HIS A 52 1.45 11.64 -8.25
N LEU A 53 1.38 12.67 -7.40
CA LEU A 53 1.25 12.51 -5.95
C LEU A 53 -0.05 11.80 -5.58
N THR A 54 -1.19 12.22 -6.15
CA THR A 54 -2.49 11.62 -5.86
C THR A 54 -2.50 10.15 -6.25
N ARG A 55 -1.95 9.80 -7.42
CA ARG A 55 -1.83 8.40 -7.86
C ARG A 55 -0.91 7.56 -6.96
N ALA A 56 0.23 8.12 -6.53
CA ALA A 56 1.13 7.41 -5.63
C ALA A 56 0.50 7.21 -4.24
N ALA A 57 -0.19 8.23 -3.73
CA ALA A 57 -0.89 8.19 -2.45
C ALA A 57 -2.08 7.23 -2.46
N THR A 58 -2.84 7.15 -3.56
CA THR A 58 -3.95 6.18 -3.67
C THR A 58 -3.45 4.74 -3.68
N LEU A 59 -2.37 4.44 -4.43
CA LEU A 59 -1.77 3.11 -4.43
C LEU A 59 -1.20 2.73 -3.06
N LEU A 60 -0.56 3.68 -2.37
CA LEU A 60 -0.13 3.48 -0.99
C LEU A 60 -1.31 3.21 -0.05
N GLY A 61 -2.40 3.98 -0.17
CA GLY A 61 -3.62 3.77 0.62
C GLY A 61 -4.23 2.39 0.38
N LEU A 62 -4.32 1.95 -0.88
CA LEU A 62 -4.81 0.61 -1.22
C LEU A 62 -3.92 -0.50 -0.65
N ALA A 63 -2.59 -0.34 -0.71
CA ALA A 63 -1.66 -1.29 -0.11
C ALA A 63 -1.83 -1.39 1.42
N LEU A 64 -2.04 -0.26 2.10
CA LEU A 64 -2.33 -0.24 3.54
C LEU A 64 -3.66 -0.91 3.86
N VAL A 65 -4.71 -0.65 3.09
CA VAL A 65 -6.02 -1.31 3.26
C VAL A 65 -5.89 -2.81 3.07
N LEU A 66 -5.15 -3.28 2.06
CA LEU A 66 -4.88 -4.70 1.85
C LEU A 66 -4.09 -5.32 3.01
N LEU A 67 -3.09 -4.62 3.54
CA LEU A 67 -2.32 -5.06 4.70
C LEU A 67 -3.22 -5.23 5.92
N VAL A 68 -4.04 -4.23 6.23
CA VAL A 68 -4.96 -4.27 7.37
C VAL A 68 -6.02 -5.35 7.15
N GLY A 69 -6.56 -5.49 5.95
CA GLY A 69 -7.56 -6.50 5.61
C GLY A 69 -7.03 -7.92 5.73
N THR A 70 -5.83 -8.18 5.22
CA THR A 70 -5.17 -9.49 5.36
C THR A 70 -4.83 -9.78 6.82
N PHE A 71 -4.31 -8.81 7.57
CA PHE A 71 -4.08 -8.94 9.02
C PHE A 71 -5.36 -9.22 9.82
N ALA A 72 -6.44 -8.51 9.54
CA ALA A 72 -7.71 -8.73 10.20
C ALA A 72 -8.29 -10.11 9.84
N ALA A 73 -8.21 -10.51 8.58
CA ALA A 73 -8.67 -11.83 8.15
C ALA A 73 -7.89 -12.96 8.84
N THR A 74 -6.56 -12.87 8.92
CA THR A 74 -5.75 -13.91 9.57
C THR A 74 -5.94 -13.92 11.10
N THR A 75 -6.05 -12.74 11.72
CA THR A 75 -6.18 -12.61 13.19
C THR A 75 -7.57 -13.01 13.69
N PHE A 76 -8.64 -12.65 12.97
CA PHE A 76 -10.02 -12.83 13.44
C PHE A 76 -10.76 -13.97 12.74
N LEU A 77 -10.38 -14.36 11.52
CA LEU A 77 -11.02 -15.45 10.76
C LEU A 77 -10.11 -16.67 10.62
N GLY A 78 -8.82 -16.56 10.95
CA GLY A 78 -7.92 -17.70 11.06
C GLY A 78 -8.39 -18.66 12.16
N PRO A 79 -8.11 -19.96 12.05
CA PRO A 79 -8.49 -20.92 13.08
C PRO A 79 -7.86 -20.49 14.42
N ALA A 80 -8.71 -20.19 15.40
CA ALA A 80 -8.27 -20.10 16.79
C ALA A 80 -7.76 -21.50 17.15
N VAL A 81 -6.46 -21.60 17.39
CA VAL A 81 -5.81 -22.82 17.89
C VAL A 81 -6.58 -23.38 19.07
#